data_AF-A0A2V8FNT6-F1
#
_entry.id   AF-A0A2V8FNT6-F1
#
_cell.length_a   1.000
_cell.length_b   1.000
_cell.length_c   1.000
_cell.angle_alpha   90.00
_cell.angle_beta   90.00
_cell.angle_gamma   90.00
#
_symmetry.space_group_name_H-M   'P 1'
#
loop_
_entity.id
_entity.type
_entity.pdbx_description
1 polymer ?
#
loop_
_entity_poly.entity_id
_entity_poly.type
_entity_poly.pdbx_seq_one_letter_code
_entity_poly.pdbx_strand_id
1 'polypeptide(L)' 'MMDTTTFYVRPGTSAERKDLYRRLHEKNTAPLWEVLAKLVTPEPVSACVPAMWRYDEIRPLLMDAGRLITA' A
#
# COMPACT_ATOMS: atom_id res chain seq x y z
N MET A 1 -8.35 -26.38 3.07
CA MET A 1 -8.78 -25.31 3.99
C MET A 1 -7.52 -24.88 4.74
N MET A 2 -6.83 -23.85 4.25
CA MET A 2 -5.61 -23.36 4.91
C MET A 2 -6.02 -22.29 5.92
N ASP A 3 -5.76 -22.60 7.18
CA ASP A 3 -6.04 -21.75 8.32
C ASP A 3 -5.11 -20.53 8.25
N THR A 4 -5.67 -19.33 8.10
CA THR A 4 -4.88 -18.09 8.06
C THR A 4 -4.52 -17.73 9.49
N THR A 5 -3.41 -18.26 9.99
CA THR A 5 -2.84 -17.92 11.29
C THR A 5 -2.43 -16.45 11.30
N THR A 6 -3.33 -15.61 11.80
CA THR A 6 -3.04 -14.21 12.07
C THR A 6 -1.93 -14.15 13.13
N PHE A 7 -0.77 -13.58 12.78
CA PHE A 7 0.38 -13.45 13.68
C PHE A 7 0.17 -12.47 14.84
N TYR A 8 -0.92 -11.69 14.84
CA TYR A 8 -1.20 -10.69 15.85
C TYR A 8 -2.68 -10.26 15.92
N VAL A 9 -3.22 -10.09 17.13
CA VAL A 9 -4.59 -9.58 17.35
C VAL A 9 -4.55 -8.07 17.59
N ARG A 10 -5.25 -7.29 16.75
CA ARG A 10 -5.39 -5.85 16.98
C ARG A 10 -6.11 -5.60 18.32
N PRO A 11 -5.55 -4.79 19.22
CA PRO A 11 -6.21 -4.46 20.48
C PRO A 11 -7.42 -3.55 20.21
N GLY A 12 -8.49 -3.72 20.99
CA GLY A 12 -9.63 -2.79 20.93
C GLY A 12 -9.24 -1.35 21.28
N THR A 13 -9.91 -0.36 20.71
CA THR A 13 -9.58 1.06 20.93
C THR A 13 -10.29 1.62 22.17
N SER A 14 -9.54 1.88 23.26
CA SER A 14 -10.05 2.57 24.46
C SER A 14 -9.87 4.10 24.36
N ALA A 15 -10.47 4.86 25.30
CA ALA A 15 -10.29 6.31 25.36
C ALA A 15 -8.82 6.71 25.61
N GLU A 16 -8.14 5.97 26.48
CA GLU A 16 -6.73 6.15 26.81
C GLU A 16 -5.83 5.88 25.59
N ARG A 17 -6.17 4.85 24.78
CA ARG A 17 -5.44 4.57 23.53
C ARG A 17 -5.65 5.68 22.49
N LYS A 18 -6.85 6.25 22.39
CA LYS A 18 -7.10 7.39 21.49
C LYS A 18 -6.27 8.61 21.88
N ASP A 19 -6.17 8.93 23.17
CA ASP A 19 -5.33 10.02 23.65
C ASP A 19 -3.84 9.78 23.34
N LEU A 20 -3.36 8.56 23.59
CA LEU A 20 -2.01 8.16 23.22
C LEU A 20 -1.76 8.36 21.73
N TYR A 21 -2.65 7.89 20.86
CA TYR A 21 -2.49 7.98 19.41
C TYR A 21 -2.45 9.43 18.93
N ARG A 22 -3.27 10.31 19.53
CA ARG A 22 -3.23 11.76 19.28
C ARG A 22 -1.85 12.33 19.61
N ARG A 23 -1.31 12.05 20.79
CA ARG A 23 0.02 12.52 21.23
C ARG A 23 1.17 11.94 20.39
N LEU A 24 1.03 10.71 19.91
CA LEU A 24 1.98 10.09 18.98
C LEU A 24 1.97 10.80 17.62
N HIS A 25 0.78 11.15 17.12
CA HIS A 25 0.62 11.84 15.84
C HIS A 25 1.28 13.22 15.84
N GLU A 26 1.17 13.97 16.94
CA GLU A 26 1.86 15.25 17.15
C GLU A 26 3.40 15.15 17.04
N LYS A 27 3.95 13.93 17.14
CA LYS A 27 5.39 13.63 17.01
C LYS A 27 5.76 12.92 15.70
N ASN A 28 4.87 12.89 14.70
CA ASN A 28 5.05 12.13 13.46
C ASN A 28 5.30 10.62 13.69
N THR A 29 4.68 10.06 14.73
CA THR A 29 4.78 8.63 15.05
C THR A 29 3.42 7.95 15.01
N ALA A 30 3.40 6.65 14.74
CA ALA A 30 2.19 5.85 14.68
C ALA A 30 2.38 4.52 15.43
N PRO A 31 1.34 4.00 16.11
CA PRO A 31 1.38 2.69 16.74
C PRO A 31 1.48 1.56 15.70
N LEU A 32 2.53 0.74 15.78
CA LEU A 32 2.79 -0.35 14.82
C LEU A 32 1.61 -1.34 14.71
N TRP A 33 0.99 -1.70 15.83
CA TRP A 33 -0.11 -2.66 15.87
C TRP A 33 -1.39 -2.23 15.13
N GLU A 34 -1.57 -0.95 14.82
CA GLU A 34 -2.68 -0.49 13.99
C GLU A 34 -2.48 -0.88 12.52
N VAL A 35 -1.23 -1.04 12.07
CA VAL A 35 -0.87 -1.28 10.66
C VAL A 35 -0.22 -2.65 10.40
N LEU A 36 0.08 -3.43 11.44
CA LEU A 36 0.76 -4.73 11.32
C LEU A 36 0.12 -5.68 10.30
N ALA A 37 -1.20 -5.83 10.32
CA ALA A 37 -1.90 -6.75 9.41
C ALA A 37 -1.71 -6.40 7.92
N LYS A 38 -1.42 -5.13 7.62
CA LYS A 38 -1.13 -4.67 6.26
C LYS A 38 0.36 -4.79 5.90
N LEU A 39 1.24 -4.61 6.88
CA LEU A 39 2.69 -4.63 6.66
C LEU A 39 3.28 -6.05 6.67
N VAL A 40 2.70 -6.95 7.47
CA VAL A 40 3.18 -8.31 7.69
C VAL A 40 2.08 -9.28 7.28
N THR A 41 1.99 -9.53 5.98
CA THR A 41 1.04 -10.47 5.41
C THR A 41 1.65 -11.89 5.39
N PRO A 42 0.87 -12.96 5.57
CA PRO A 42 1.38 -14.34 5.51
C PRO A 42 1.99 -14.69 4.14
N GLU A 43 1.46 -14.08 3.09
CA GLU A 43 1.91 -14.21 1.71
C GLU A 43 2.09 -12.82 1.09
N PRO A 44 2.92 -12.66 0.04
CA PRO A 44 3.11 -11.38 -0.62
C PRO A 44 1.80 -10.81 -1.18
N VAL A 45 1.43 -9.61 -0.75
CA VAL A 45 0.31 -8.85 -1.35
C VAL A 45 0.90 -7.84 -2.33
N SER A 46 0.91 -8.19 -3.61
CA SER A 46 1.42 -7.31 -4.67
C SER A 46 0.38 -6.25 -5.05
N ALA A 47 0.80 -4.99 -5.11
CA ALA A 47 0.01 -3.92 -5.72
C ALA A 47 0.03 -3.98 -7.26
N CYS A 48 0.94 -4.74 -7.85
CA CYS A 48 1.03 -4.90 -9.29
C CYS A 48 -0.15 -5.74 -9.80
N VAL A 49 -0.87 -5.20 -10.78
CA VAL A 49 -1.92 -5.91 -11.49
C VAL A 49 -1.42 -6.36 -12.86
N PRO A 50 -1.88 -7.51 -13.39
CA PRO A 50 -1.60 -7.88 -14.78
C PRO A 50 -2.10 -6.79 -15.72
N ALA A 51 -1.26 -6.39 -16.66
CA ALA A 51 -1.58 -5.39 -17.66
C ALA A 51 -1.09 -5.88 -19.04
N MET A 52 -1.81 -5.46 -20.09
CA MET A 52 -1.46 -5.77 -21.46
C MET A 52 -1.52 -4.50 -22.28
N TRP A 53 -0.46 -4.23 -23.03
CA TRP A 53 -0.41 -3.12 -23.97
C TRP A 53 -0.32 -3.67 -25.39
N ARG A 54 -1.31 -3.36 -26.22
CA ARG A 54 -1.27 -3.70 -27.63
C ARG A 54 -0.30 -2.76 -28.33
N TYR A 55 0.70 -3.33 -29.01
CA TYR A 55 1.73 -2.53 -29.65
C TYR A 55 1.17 -1.52 -30.66
N ASP A 56 0.17 -1.92 -31.44
CA ASP A 56 -0.49 -1.06 -32.44
C ASP A 56 -1.17 0.18 -31.81
N GLU A 57 -1.62 0.08 -30.56
CA GLU A 57 -2.26 1.19 -29.83
C GLU A 57 -1.22 2.12 -29.20
N ILE A 58 -0.10 1.58 -28.71
CA ILE A 58 0.92 2.36 -28.01
C ILE A 58 1.92 3.01 -28.96
N ARG A 59 2.22 2.38 -30.10
CA ARG A 59 3.22 2.86 -31.06
C ARG A 59 2.96 4.32 -31.53
N PRO A 60 1.74 4.74 -31.89
CA PRO A 60 1.50 6.13 -32.29
C PRO A 60 1.86 7.13 -31.19
N LEU A 61 1.48 6.85 -29.94
CA LEU A 61 1.77 7.71 -28.79
C LEU A 61 3.28 7.83 -28.53
N LEU A 62 4.03 6.74 -28.68
CA LEU A 62 5.49 6.77 -28.56
C LEU A 62 6.13 7.66 -29.64
N MET A 63 5.64 7.58 -30.87
CA MET A 63 6.14 8.40 -31.98
C MET A 63 5.74 9.88 -31.85
N ASP A 64 4.57 10.15 -31.28
CA ASP A 64 4.14 11.52 -30.95
C ASP A 64 5.03 12.12 -29.86
N ALA A 65 5.31 11.37 -28.80
CA ALA A 65 6.18 11.82 -27.71
C ALA A 65 7.58 12.20 -28.21
N GLY A 66 8.18 11.39 -29.09
CA GLY A 66 9.49 11.68 -29.68
C GLY A 66 9.51 12.92 -30.59
N ARG A 67 8.34 13.37 -31.10
CA ARG A 67 8.22 14.64 -31.83
C ARG A 67 8.02 15.84 -30.91
N LEU A 68 7.28 15.67 -29.82
CA LEU A 68 6.92 16.75 -28.90
C LEU A 68 8.03 17.09 -27.90
N ILE A 69 8.77 16.09 -27.45
CA ILE A 69 9.84 16.25 -26.46
C ILE A 69 11.15 16.25 -27.24
N THR A 70 11.61 17.45 -27.62
CA THR A 70 12.92 17.66 -28.24
C THR A 70 13.97 17.98 -27.17
N ALA A 71 15.17 17.43 -27.31
CA ALA A 71 16.33 17.75 -26.48
C ALA A 71 16.88 19.16 -26.77
#